data_AF-A0A955VHZ3-F1
#
_entry.id   AF-A0A955VHZ3-F1
#
_cell.length_a   1.000
_cell.length_b   1.000
_cell.length_c   1.000
_cell.angle_alpha   90.00
_cell.angle_beta   90.00
_cell.angle_gamma   90.00
#
_symmetry.space_group_name_H-M   'P 1'
#
loop_
_entity.id
_entity.type
_entity.pdbx_description
1 polymer ?
#
loop_
_entity_poly.entity_id
_entity_poly.type
_entity_poly.pdbx_seq_one_letter_code
_entity_poly.pdbx_strand_id
1 'polypeptide(L)'
;MRFLAVRSERDGRKAMFILVLVLMPLAAIAVSGAGWIGRAMTNAGLMGVVEGDKVFVIVSRLLCSKGVFGLIIAALIAALMSTADTLINAVAAIWVNDIWRPHLRPGREDRYYLATARWVSALSAIVGIALVPLFMQFKSIFDAHGTFTAAITPPLVVAVLLGVLWRRYTTKAAMATLVGGTLAIVLSMVFPALIAPFSHGSAPGGEGAKAYKYLRALFGVVACGSIGLFVSLFTTRKPDHELVGLVIGTRDAAIRRYKGSPENTRPGKTVRMQLRIDPEVEIGTAQVSSADRALLAADPGDILYVSDRRWWLGGLRSTHARLATDEPARGEIRLHPQTVEEAQLRAGEQIVTVSKVI
;
A
#
# COMPACT_ATOMS: atom_id res chain seq x y z
N MET A 1 -4.00 1.59 -2.39
CA MET A 1 -4.50 1.23 -3.74
C MET A 1 -4.56 -0.28 -3.99
N ARG A 2 -3.45 -1.03 -3.96
CA ARG A 2 -3.48 -2.47 -4.33
C ARG A 2 -4.41 -3.35 -3.49
N PHE A 3 -4.56 -3.09 -2.19
CA PHE A 3 -5.50 -3.82 -1.33
C PHE A 3 -6.98 -3.51 -1.58
N LEU A 4 -7.29 -2.38 -2.22
CA LEU A 4 -8.66 -2.01 -2.59
C LEU A 4 -9.15 -2.80 -3.82
N ALA A 5 -8.24 -3.38 -4.59
CA ALA A 5 -8.54 -4.20 -5.76
C ALA A 5 -8.68 -5.69 -5.42
N VAL A 6 -8.63 -6.07 -4.14
CA VAL A 6 -8.74 -7.47 -3.72
C VAL A 6 -10.21 -7.87 -3.64
N ARG A 7 -10.51 -9.13 -4.00
CA ARG A 7 -11.86 -9.71 -3.99
C ARG A 7 -12.60 -9.53 -2.66
N SER A 8 -11.91 -9.74 -1.53
CA SER A 8 -12.51 -9.71 -0.19
C SER A 8 -11.49 -9.23 0.84
N GLU A 9 -11.97 -8.76 2.00
CA GLU A 9 -11.09 -8.40 3.12
C GLU A 9 -10.28 -9.62 3.56
N ARG A 10 -10.93 -10.80 3.62
CA ARG A 10 -10.28 -12.06 3.98
C ARG A 10 -9.11 -12.39 3.05
N ASP A 11 -9.27 -12.22 1.74
CA ASP A 11 -8.18 -12.47 0.79
C ASP A 11 -7.09 -11.41 0.89
N GLY A 12 -7.45 -10.16 1.21
CA GLY A 12 -6.49 -9.10 1.54
C GLY A 12 -5.63 -9.46 2.75
N ARG A 13 -6.25 -9.97 3.83
CA ARG A 13 -5.54 -10.45 5.03
C ARG A 13 -4.61 -11.63 4.74
N LYS A 14 -5.06 -12.61 3.95
CA LYS A 14 -4.22 -13.73 3.51
C LYS A 14 -3.02 -13.25 2.68
N ALA A 15 -3.26 -12.36 1.71
CA ALA A 15 -2.21 -11.80 0.88
C ALA A 15 -1.17 -11.07 1.73
N MET A 16 -1.60 -10.26 2.71
CA MET A 16 -0.71 -9.61 3.67
C MET A 16 0.11 -10.61 4.48
N PHE A 17 -0.54 -11.65 5.02
CA PHE A 17 0.14 -12.70 5.80
C PHE A 17 1.22 -13.40 4.97
N ILE A 18 0.88 -13.86 3.76
CA ILE A 18 1.82 -14.55 2.86
C ILE A 18 2.96 -13.62 2.45
N LEU A 19 2.65 -12.38 2.10
CA LEU A 19 3.65 -11.41 1.67
C LEU A 19 4.65 -11.10 2.79
N VAL A 20 4.16 -10.79 3.98
CA VAL A 20 5.00 -10.31 5.10
C VAL A 20 5.74 -11.46 5.79
N LEU A 21 5.11 -12.61 5.98
CA LEU A 21 5.72 -13.70 6.76
C LEU A 21 6.44 -14.74 5.90
N VAL A 22 6.10 -14.87 4.61
CA VAL A 22 6.70 -15.88 3.73
C VAL A 22 7.59 -15.22 2.69
N LEU A 23 7.04 -14.35 1.85
CA LEU A 23 7.77 -13.82 0.70
C LEU A 23 8.87 -12.83 1.10
N MET A 24 8.62 -11.92 2.03
CA MET A 24 9.63 -10.94 2.48
C MET A 24 10.85 -11.59 3.15
N PRO A 25 10.71 -12.53 4.11
CA PRO A 25 11.85 -13.22 4.71
C PRO A 25 12.61 -14.07 3.69
N LEU A 26 11.88 -14.78 2.82
CA LEU A 26 12.51 -15.58 1.77
C LEU A 26 13.35 -14.70 0.82
N ALA A 27 12.80 -13.55 0.39
CA ALA A 27 13.53 -12.59 -0.41
C ALA A 27 14.75 -12.02 0.33
N ALA A 28 14.60 -11.69 1.62
CA ALA A 28 15.71 -11.20 2.45
C ALA A 28 16.84 -12.22 2.56
N ILE A 29 16.52 -13.50 2.80
CA ILE A 29 17.50 -14.59 2.85
C ILE A 29 18.17 -14.78 1.49
N ALA A 30 17.38 -14.82 0.41
CA ALA A 30 17.88 -15.01 -0.95
C ALA A 30 18.88 -13.91 -1.36
N VAL A 31 18.59 -12.65 -1.04
CA VAL A 31 19.46 -11.52 -1.37
C VAL A 31 20.67 -11.43 -0.42
N SER A 32 20.45 -11.65 0.88
CA SER A 32 21.52 -11.56 1.89
C SER A 32 22.55 -12.70 1.77
N GLY A 33 22.14 -13.84 1.23
CA GLY A 33 23.02 -15.00 1.01
C GLY A 33 24.27 -14.66 0.20
N ALA A 34 24.16 -13.83 -0.84
CA ALA A 34 25.32 -13.38 -1.61
C ALA A 34 26.29 -12.54 -0.78
N GLY A 35 25.77 -11.71 0.14
CA GLY A 35 26.59 -10.93 1.07
C GLY A 35 27.35 -11.80 2.06
N TRP A 36 26.70 -12.81 2.64
CA TRP A 36 27.34 -13.75 3.57
C TRP A 36 28.41 -14.60 2.87
N ILE A 37 28.12 -15.09 1.68
CA ILE A 37 29.09 -15.85 0.88
C ILE A 37 30.28 -14.96 0.50
N GLY A 38 30.04 -13.73 0.06
CA GLY A 38 31.12 -12.78 -0.26
C GLY A 38 32.01 -12.48 0.95
N ARG A 39 31.42 -12.33 2.14
CA ARG A 39 32.20 -12.15 3.38
C ARG A 39 33.02 -13.40 3.72
N ALA A 40 32.46 -14.59 3.58
CA ALA A 40 33.16 -15.84 3.83
C ALA A 40 34.33 -16.04 2.85
N MET A 41 34.12 -15.78 1.56
CA MET A 41 35.17 -15.85 0.54
C MET A 41 36.29 -14.83 0.78
N THR A 42 35.95 -13.62 1.24
CA THR A 42 36.95 -12.60 1.62
C THR A 42 37.80 -13.09 2.79
N ASN A 43 37.16 -13.64 3.83
CA ASN A 43 37.86 -14.17 5.00
C ASN A 43 38.74 -15.39 4.66
N ALA A 44 38.33 -16.20 3.67
CA ALA A 44 39.09 -17.34 3.17
C ALA A 44 40.24 -16.95 2.22
N GLY A 45 40.43 -15.66 1.92
CA GLY A 45 41.45 -15.19 0.98
C GLY A 45 41.14 -15.47 -0.49
N LEU A 46 39.92 -15.90 -0.82
CA LEU A 46 39.49 -16.22 -2.18
C LEU A 46 39.10 -14.96 -2.99
N MET A 47 38.86 -13.85 -2.31
CA MET A 47 38.58 -12.55 -2.91
C MET A 47 39.10 -11.41 -2.03
N GLY A 48 39.41 -10.27 -2.63
CA GLY A 48 39.74 -9.05 -1.88
C GLY A 48 38.52 -8.49 -1.15
N VAL A 49 38.75 -7.49 -0.28
CA VAL A 49 37.65 -6.77 0.37
C VAL A 49 36.84 -6.02 -0.69
N VAL A 50 35.55 -6.34 -0.77
CA VAL A 50 34.60 -5.74 -1.72
C VAL A 50 33.64 -4.81 -0.99
N GLU A 51 33.31 -3.68 -1.63
CA GLU A 51 32.27 -2.77 -1.16
C GLU A 51 30.92 -3.49 -1.05
N GLY A 52 30.19 -3.26 0.04
CA GLY A 52 28.92 -3.95 0.32
C GLY A 52 27.90 -3.84 -0.81
N ASP A 53 27.82 -2.71 -1.49
CA ASP A 53 26.85 -2.47 -2.58
C ASP A 53 27.18 -3.27 -3.86
N LYS A 54 28.43 -3.71 -4.02
CA LYS A 54 28.92 -4.47 -5.19
C LYS A 54 28.98 -5.98 -4.95
N VAL A 55 28.89 -6.42 -3.69
CA VAL A 55 29.14 -7.82 -3.30
C VAL A 55 28.22 -8.80 -4.01
N PHE A 56 26.93 -8.46 -4.15
CA PHE A 56 25.94 -9.34 -4.78
C PHE A 56 26.35 -9.68 -6.23
N VAL A 57 26.65 -8.65 -7.03
CA VAL A 57 27.00 -8.81 -8.45
C VAL A 57 28.30 -9.60 -8.60
N ILE A 58 29.30 -9.31 -7.77
CA ILE A 58 30.60 -9.99 -7.82
C ILE A 58 30.45 -11.47 -7.46
N VAL A 59 29.75 -11.79 -6.38
CA VAL A 59 29.54 -13.18 -5.94
C VAL A 59 28.70 -13.95 -6.96
N SER A 60 27.62 -13.37 -7.49
CA SER A 60 26.83 -14.01 -8.55
C SER A 60 27.66 -14.29 -9.80
N ARG A 61 28.58 -13.38 -10.17
CA ARG A 61 29.46 -13.58 -11.33
C ARG A 61 30.46 -14.73 -11.11
N LEU A 62 30.97 -14.88 -9.90
CA LEU A 62 31.95 -15.92 -9.55
C LEU A 62 31.31 -17.31 -9.47
N LEU A 63 30.08 -17.41 -8.95
CA LEU A 63 29.42 -18.69 -8.67
C LEU A 63 28.56 -19.21 -9.81
N CYS A 64 27.99 -18.33 -10.64
CA CYS A 64 27.02 -18.73 -11.66
C CYS A 64 27.69 -18.95 -13.03
N SER A 65 27.14 -19.89 -13.80
CA SER A 65 27.49 -20.04 -15.21
C SER A 65 27.07 -18.80 -16.01
N LYS A 66 27.73 -18.54 -17.15
CA LYS A 66 27.54 -17.30 -17.94
C LYS A 66 26.06 -17.02 -18.27
N GLY A 67 25.29 -18.04 -18.64
CA GLY A 67 23.86 -17.91 -18.94
C GLY A 67 23.00 -17.57 -17.71
N VAL A 68 23.26 -18.23 -16.57
CA VAL A 68 22.54 -17.97 -15.32
C VAL A 68 22.87 -16.59 -14.76
N PHE A 69 24.13 -16.17 -14.84
CA PHE A 69 24.54 -14.82 -14.47
C PHE A 69 23.78 -13.76 -15.29
N GLY A 70 23.66 -13.94 -16.60
CA GLY A 70 22.87 -13.06 -17.47
C GLY A 70 21.41 -12.96 -17.03
N LEU A 71 20.79 -14.09 -16.67
CA LEU A 71 19.42 -14.13 -16.16
C LEU A 71 19.28 -13.37 -14.82
N ILE A 72 20.24 -13.52 -13.91
CA ILE A 72 20.26 -12.80 -12.62
C ILE A 72 20.34 -11.28 -12.85
N ILE A 73 21.23 -10.82 -13.72
CA ILE A 73 21.35 -9.38 -14.02
C ILE A 73 20.07 -8.86 -14.68
N ALA A 74 19.47 -9.61 -15.61
CA ALA A 74 18.20 -9.24 -16.22
C ALA A 74 17.07 -9.13 -15.18
N ALA A 75 16.98 -10.08 -14.24
CA ALA A 75 15.99 -10.05 -13.15
C ALA A 75 16.20 -8.86 -12.20
N LEU A 76 17.45 -8.52 -11.87
CA LEU A 76 17.79 -7.35 -11.06
C LEU A 76 17.36 -6.04 -11.73
N ILE A 77 17.65 -5.88 -13.03
CA ILE A 77 17.24 -4.69 -13.79
C ILE A 77 15.71 -4.62 -13.88
N ALA A 78 15.04 -5.74 -14.15
CA ALA A 78 13.58 -5.79 -14.19
C ALA A 78 12.94 -5.40 -12.84
N ALA A 79 13.47 -5.90 -11.72
CA ALA A 79 13.02 -5.56 -10.37
C ALA A 79 13.25 -4.07 -10.04
N LEU A 80 14.39 -3.52 -10.44
CA LEU A 80 14.71 -2.09 -10.30
C LEU A 80 13.72 -1.24 -11.10
N MET A 81 13.49 -1.57 -12.38
CA MET A 81 12.57 -0.84 -13.25
C MET A 81 11.13 -0.90 -12.71
N SER A 82 10.67 -2.06 -12.21
CA SER A 82 9.34 -2.21 -11.61
C SER A 82 9.15 -1.32 -10.38
N THR A 83 10.18 -1.21 -9.54
CA THR A 83 10.14 -0.36 -8.34
C THR A 83 10.16 1.12 -8.72
N ALA A 84 11.06 1.51 -9.63
CA ALA A 84 11.18 2.89 -10.10
C ALA A 84 9.88 3.36 -10.78
N ASP A 85 9.31 2.56 -11.67
CA ASP A 85 8.03 2.84 -12.33
C ASP A 85 6.89 3.03 -11.31
N THR A 86 6.79 2.13 -10.33
CA THR A 86 5.78 2.23 -9.28
C THR A 86 5.92 3.53 -8.49
N LEU A 87 7.15 3.94 -8.12
CA LEU A 87 7.40 5.16 -7.34
C LEU A 87 7.16 6.42 -8.16
N ILE A 88 7.60 6.45 -9.42
CA ILE A 88 7.37 7.58 -10.34
C ILE A 88 5.86 7.78 -10.57
N ASN A 89 5.14 6.68 -10.83
CA ASN A 89 3.69 6.72 -10.99
C ASN A 89 2.98 7.16 -9.70
N ALA A 90 3.47 6.75 -8.53
CA ALA A 90 2.92 7.22 -7.25
C ALA A 90 3.10 8.73 -7.05
N VAL A 91 4.28 9.29 -7.36
CA VAL A 91 4.53 10.73 -7.29
C VAL A 91 3.61 11.50 -8.23
N ALA A 92 3.46 11.03 -9.47
CA ALA A 92 2.55 11.65 -10.43
C ALA A 92 1.08 11.60 -9.99
N ALA A 93 0.64 10.46 -9.43
CA ALA A 93 -0.71 10.30 -8.90
C ALA A 93 -0.99 11.22 -7.70
N ILE A 94 -0.04 11.33 -6.76
CA ILE A 94 -0.14 12.24 -5.61
C ILE A 94 -0.19 13.68 -6.09
N TRP A 95 0.72 14.08 -6.98
CA TRP A 95 0.72 15.44 -7.53
C TRP A 95 -0.62 15.77 -8.20
N VAL A 96 -1.12 14.89 -9.07
CA VAL A 96 -2.35 15.14 -9.82
C VAL A 96 -3.58 15.15 -8.91
N ASN A 97 -3.73 14.15 -8.03
CA ASN A 97 -4.97 13.96 -7.28
C ASN A 97 -5.02 14.75 -5.98
N ASP A 98 -3.89 15.01 -5.34
CA ASP A 98 -3.87 15.67 -4.02
C ASP A 98 -3.57 17.17 -4.14
N ILE A 99 -2.81 17.58 -5.17
CA ILE A 99 -2.35 18.98 -5.33
C ILE A 99 -3.01 19.63 -6.55
N TRP A 100 -2.78 19.08 -7.75
CA TRP A 100 -3.11 19.74 -9.01
C TRP A 100 -4.61 19.84 -9.25
N ARG A 101 -5.34 18.72 -9.20
CA ARG A 101 -6.79 18.64 -9.42
C ARG A 101 -7.57 19.42 -8.35
N PRO A 102 -7.32 19.27 -7.04
CA PRO A 102 -8.17 19.93 -6.05
C PRO A 102 -7.86 21.41 -5.86
N HIS A 103 -6.58 21.83 -5.99
CA HIS A 103 -6.16 23.16 -5.54
C HIS A 103 -5.70 24.10 -6.67
N LEU A 104 -5.11 23.59 -7.75
CA LEU A 104 -4.48 24.43 -8.78
C LEU A 104 -5.30 24.54 -10.07
N ARG A 105 -5.88 23.44 -10.55
CA ARG A 105 -6.63 23.35 -11.81
C ARG A 105 -7.82 22.40 -11.69
N PRO A 106 -8.87 22.77 -10.93
CA PRO A 106 -10.08 21.95 -10.80
C PRO A 106 -10.93 21.92 -12.09
N GLY A 107 -11.80 20.91 -12.20
CA GLY A 107 -12.84 20.84 -13.23
C GLY A 107 -12.39 20.51 -14.65
N ARG A 108 -11.16 20.05 -14.86
CA ARG A 108 -10.68 19.59 -16.19
C ARG A 108 -11.11 18.16 -16.52
N GLU A 109 -11.07 17.82 -17.80
CA GLU A 109 -11.28 16.46 -18.29
C GLU A 109 -10.14 15.51 -17.87
N ASP A 110 -10.44 14.22 -17.74
CA ASP A 110 -9.44 13.22 -17.33
C ASP A 110 -8.25 13.10 -18.30
N ARG A 111 -8.46 13.36 -19.60
CA ARG A 111 -7.37 13.40 -20.59
C ARG A 111 -6.32 14.46 -20.26
N TYR A 112 -6.74 15.60 -19.72
CA TYR A 112 -5.83 16.67 -19.30
C TYR A 112 -5.01 16.25 -18.08
N TYR A 113 -5.65 15.63 -17.09
CA TYR A 113 -4.95 15.15 -15.89
C TYR A 113 -4.00 14.00 -16.22
N LEU A 114 -4.37 13.12 -17.16
CA LEU A 114 -3.47 12.06 -17.65
C LEU A 114 -2.24 12.65 -18.34
N ALA A 115 -2.41 13.68 -19.18
CA ALA A 115 -1.27 14.37 -19.80
C ALA A 115 -0.36 15.02 -18.74
N THR A 116 -0.96 15.64 -17.71
CA THR A 116 -0.22 16.23 -16.59
C THR A 116 0.56 15.17 -15.82
N ALA A 117 -0.06 14.02 -15.50
CA ALA A 117 0.61 12.90 -14.84
C ALA A 117 1.85 12.43 -15.62
N ARG A 118 1.76 12.31 -16.95
CA ARG A 118 2.90 11.90 -17.81
C ARG A 118 4.06 12.88 -17.73
N TRP A 119 3.79 14.19 -17.73
CA TRP A 119 4.82 15.22 -17.57
C TRP A 119 5.47 15.17 -16.18
N VAL A 120 4.67 15.02 -15.13
CA VAL A 120 5.18 14.90 -13.76
C VAL A 120 6.02 13.63 -13.60
N SER A 121 5.64 12.52 -14.21
CA SER A 121 6.44 11.30 -14.23
C SER A 121 7.82 11.52 -14.86
N ALA A 122 7.87 12.18 -16.03
CA ALA A 122 9.14 12.50 -16.69
C ALA A 122 10.02 13.43 -15.84
N LEU A 123 9.42 14.48 -15.26
CA LEU A 123 10.12 15.39 -14.35
C LEU A 123 10.65 14.67 -13.11
N SER A 124 9.86 13.78 -12.52
CA SER A 124 10.25 13.00 -11.34
C SER A 124 11.45 12.10 -11.64
N ALA A 125 11.48 11.48 -12.84
CA ALA A 125 12.63 10.71 -13.29
C ALA A 125 13.90 11.56 -13.43
N ILE A 126 13.78 12.75 -14.06
CA ILE A 126 14.91 13.68 -14.23
C ILE A 126 15.45 14.14 -12.86
N VAL A 127 14.56 14.52 -11.94
CA VAL A 127 14.95 14.92 -10.57
C VAL A 127 15.62 13.75 -9.84
N GLY A 128 15.09 12.53 -9.98
CA GLY A 128 15.70 11.33 -9.41
C GLY A 128 17.14 11.11 -9.89
N ILE A 129 17.39 11.27 -11.20
CA ILE A 129 18.75 11.18 -11.78
C ILE A 129 19.63 12.32 -11.28
N ALA A 130 19.10 13.55 -11.21
CA ALA A 130 19.85 14.72 -10.74
C ALA A 130 20.28 14.60 -9.27
N LEU A 131 19.58 13.80 -8.45
CA LEU A 131 19.93 13.55 -7.05
C LEU A 131 20.99 12.45 -6.86
N VAL A 132 21.37 11.70 -7.90
CA VAL A 132 22.37 10.61 -7.79
C VAL A 132 23.69 11.10 -7.17
N PRO A 133 24.30 12.23 -7.58
CA PRO A 133 25.56 12.70 -6.98
C PRO A 133 25.45 12.97 -5.48
N LEU A 134 24.30 13.45 -5.01
CA LEU A 134 24.04 13.67 -3.58
C LEU A 134 24.05 12.34 -2.82
N PHE A 135 23.39 11.32 -3.35
CA PHE A 135 23.32 10.00 -2.72
C PHE A 135 24.65 9.24 -2.77
N MET A 136 25.52 9.53 -3.74
CA MET A 136 26.85 8.93 -3.81
C MET A 136 27.81 9.38 -2.70
N GLN A 137 27.45 10.41 -1.92
CA GLN A 137 28.24 10.87 -0.76
C GLN A 137 28.09 9.98 0.48
N PHE A 138 27.10 9.08 0.49
CA PHE A 138 26.89 8.15 1.60
C PHE A 138 27.82 6.93 1.48
N LYS A 139 28.09 6.27 2.62
CA LYS A 139 28.96 5.09 2.65
C LYS A 139 28.38 3.90 1.88
N SER A 140 27.05 3.82 1.83
CA SER A 140 26.31 2.84 1.04
C SER A 140 24.90 3.35 0.77
N ILE A 141 24.24 2.77 -0.22
CA ILE A 141 22.83 3.06 -0.51
C ILE A 141 21.93 2.70 0.68
N PHE A 142 22.26 1.61 1.40
CA PHE A 142 21.56 1.26 2.63
C PHE A 142 21.75 2.32 3.73
N ASP A 143 22.94 2.93 3.80
CA ASP A 143 23.22 4.01 4.74
C ASP A 143 22.37 5.25 4.42
N ALA A 144 22.32 5.65 3.15
CA ALA A 144 21.46 6.74 2.69
C ALA A 144 19.97 6.48 3.00
N HIS A 145 19.47 5.31 2.60
CA HIS A 145 18.07 4.93 2.78
C HIS A 145 17.67 4.94 4.26
N GLY A 146 18.45 4.30 5.14
CA GLY A 146 18.15 4.28 6.56
C GLY A 146 18.15 5.67 7.21
N THR A 147 19.02 6.58 6.76
CA THR A 147 19.08 7.96 7.29
C THR A 147 17.84 8.74 6.90
N PHE A 148 17.43 8.65 5.63
CA PHE A 148 16.25 9.33 5.12
C PHE A 148 14.95 8.79 5.74
N THR A 149 14.80 7.46 5.80
CA THR A 149 13.64 6.81 6.43
C THR A 149 13.53 7.18 7.91
N ALA A 150 14.64 7.17 8.66
CA ALA A 150 14.63 7.61 10.06
C ALA A 150 14.24 9.08 10.24
N ALA A 151 14.48 9.92 9.22
CA ALA A 151 14.17 11.35 9.27
C ALA A 151 12.69 11.65 9.00
N ILE A 152 12.08 10.97 8.03
CA ILE A 152 10.76 11.35 7.47
C ILE A 152 9.64 10.40 7.89
N THR A 153 9.94 9.12 8.10
CA THR A 153 8.89 8.11 8.38
C THR A 153 8.20 8.29 9.74
N PRO A 154 8.87 8.65 10.85
CA PRO A 154 8.22 8.68 12.17
C PRO A 154 7.01 9.63 12.27
N PRO A 155 7.06 10.90 11.82
CA PRO A 155 5.91 11.81 11.88
C PRO A 155 4.72 11.28 11.09
N LEU A 156 4.96 10.73 9.90
CA LEU A 156 3.93 10.17 9.04
C LEU A 156 3.26 8.94 9.68
N VAL A 157 4.07 7.99 10.16
CA VAL A 157 3.56 6.75 10.79
C VAL A 157 2.76 7.08 12.04
N VAL A 158 3.26 7.97 12.91
CA VAL A 158 2.53 8.35 14.13
C VAL A 158 1.23 9.06 13.80
N ALA A 159 1.23 10.00 12.84
CA ALA A 159 0.03 10.72 12.47
C ALA A 159 -1.05 9.78 11.89
N VAL A 160 -0.66 8.84 11.03
CA VAL A 160 -1.58 7.84 10.46
C VAL A 160 -2.08 6.88 11.53
N LEU A 161 -1.19 6.31 12.36
CA LEU A 161 -1.58 5.35 13.38
C LEU A 161 -2.48 5.98 14.44
N LEU A 162 -2.15 7.16 14.97
CA LEU A 162 -3.01 7.85 15.92
C LEU A 162 -4.33 8.29 15.27
N GLY A 163 -4.34 8.69 14.00
CA GLY A 163 -5.57 9.00 13.27
C GLY A 163 -6.51 7.81 13.12
N VAL A 164 -5.97 6.62 12.82
CA VAL A 164 -6.77 5.40 12.63
C VAL A 164 -7.17 4.75 13.96
N LEU A 165 -6.33 4.83 14.99
CA LEU A 165 -6.53 4.11 16.26
C LEU A 165 -7.19 4.97 17.34
N TRP A 166 -7.04 6.30 17.31
CA TRP A 166 -7.44 7.17 18.43
C TRP A 166 -8.50 8.20 18.04
N ARG A 167 -9.74 7.97 18.51
CA ARG A 167 -10.91 8.83 18.23
C ARG A 167 -10.77 10.30 18.65
N ARG A 168 -9.82 10.61 19.55
CA ARG A 168 -9.59 11.99 20.03
C ARG A 168 -8.55 12.73 19.17
N TYR A 169 -7.81 12.03 18.31
CA TYR A 169 -6.74 12.64 17.52
C TYR A 169 -7.32 13.63 16.50
N THR A 170 -7.04 14.92 16.71
CA THR A 170 -7.62 16.02 15.92
C THR A 170 -6.73 16.39 14.74
N THR A 171 -7.28 17.08 13.74
CA THR A 171 -6.50 17.63 12.62
C THR A 171 -5.37 18.56 13.09
N LYS A 172 -5.60 19.34 14.16
CA LYS A 172 -4.57 20.20 14.77
C LYS A 172 -3.45 19.37 15.39
N ALA A 173 -3.81 18.29 16.11
CA ALA A 173 -2.81 17.35 16.63
C ALA A 173 -2.03 16.66 15.50
N ALA A 174 -2.70 16.28 14.41
CA ALA A 174 -2.04 15.73 13.22
C ALA A 174 -1.03 16.69 12.60
N MET A 175 -1.40 17.95 12.41
CA MET A 175 -0.48 18.98 11.90
C MET A 175 0.69 19.24 12.85
N ALA A 176 0.43 19.31 14.17
CA ALA A 176 1.47 19.50 15.16
C ALA A 176 2.45 18.32 15.21
N THR A 177 1.96 17.08 15.11
CA THR A 177 2.79 15.88 15.01
C THR A 177 3.66 15.90 13.77
N LEU A 178 3.09 16.24 12.60
CA LEU A 178 3.84 16.28 11.34
C LEU A 178 4.91 17.38 11.34
N VAL A 179 4.54 18.61 11.66
CA VAL A 179 5.46 19.76 11.63
C VAL A 179 6.42 19.73 12.82
N GLY A 180 5.89 19.63 14.03
CA GLY A 180 6.67 19.63 15.27
C GLY A 180 7.53 18.37 15.41
N GLY A 181 7.02 17.21 15.00
CA GLY A 181 7.80 15.98 14.96
C GLY A 181 8.95 16.02 13.96
N THR A 182 8.71 16.52 12.75
CA THR A 182 9.77 16.73 11.75
C THR A 182 10.82 17.71 12.28
N LEU A 183 10.40 18.83 12.88
CA LEU A 183 11.31 19.80 13.48
C LEU A 183 12.16 19.18 14.60
N ALA A 184 11.55 18.37 15.49
CA ALA A 184 12.27 17.68 16.56
C ALA A 184 13.32 16.71 16.01
N ILE A 185 13.00 16.00 14.92
CA ILE A 185 13.94 15.08 14.26
C ILE A 185 15.08 15.85 13.60
N VAL A 186 14.80 16.94 12.89
CA VAL A 186 15.84 17.81 12.29
C VAL A 186 16.73 18.39 13.40
N LEU A 187 16.14 18.85 14.51
CA LEU A 187 16.90 19.35 15.66
C LEU A 187 17.81 18.27 16.25
N SER A 188 17.37 17.01 16.28
CA SER A 188 18.20 15.87 16.73
C SER A 188 19.39 15.54 15.79
N MET A 189 19.38 16.03 14.55
CA MET A 189 20.54 15.92 13.65
C MET A 189 21.60 16.98 13.96
N VAL A 190 21.17 18.17 14.42
CA VAL A 190 22.06 19.28 14.81
C VAL A 190 22.55 19.09 16.26
N PHE A 191 21.67 18.62 17.14
CA PHE A 191 21.95 18.37 18.56
C PHE A 191 21.72 16.89 18.92
N PRO A 192 22.67 16.00 18.61
CA PRO A 192 22.54 14.56 18.91
C PRO A 192 22.35 14.22 20.39
N ALA A 193 22.72 15.13 21.30
CA ALA A 193 22.52 14.99 22.74
C ALA A 193 21.05 14.78 23.14
N LEU A 194 20.10 15.24 22.31
CA LEU A 194 18.66 14.98 22.51
C LEU A 194 18.31 13.49 22.48
N ILE A 195 19.13 12.67 21.79
CA ILE A 195 18.94 11.22 21.66
C ILE A 195 19.67 10.47 22.79
N ALA A 196 20.59 11.13 23.51
CA ALA A 196 21.38 10.50 24.57
C ALA A 196 20.53 9.79 25.65
N PRO A 197 19.36 10.30 26.08
CA PRO A 197 18.48 9.56 27.01
C PRO A 197 17.97 8.23 26.45
N PHE A 198 17.84 8.12 25.12
CA PHE A 198 17.43 6.91 24.42
C PHE A 198 18.61 6.02 24.04
N SER A 199 19.86 6.48 24.26
CA SER A 199 21.08 5.79 23.83
C SER A 199 21.33 4.45 24.49
N HIS A 200 20.77 4.19 25.68
CA HIS A 200 21.00 2.95 26.45
C HIS A 200 22.50 2.56 26.52
N GLY A 201 23.40 3.55 26.66
CA GLY A 201 24.84 3.34 26.74
C GLY A 201 25.57 3.15 25.40
N SER A 202 24.87 3.23 24.26
CA SER A 202 25.53 3.23 22.96
C SER A 202 26.28 4.54 22.70
N ALA A 203 27.51 4.42 22.19
CA ALA A 203 28.29 5.58 21.77
C ALA A 203 27.72 6.17 20.47
N PRO A 204 27.86 7.48 20.23
CA PRO A 204 27.48 8.07 18.96
C PRO A 204 28.35 7.47 17.84
N GLY A 205 27.75 6.75 16.88
CA GLY A 205 28.45 6.13 15.75
C GLY A 205 29.01 7.11 14.70
N GLY A 206 29.24 8.37 15.06
CA GLY A 206 29.63 9.48 14.20
C GLY A 206 29.06 10.80 14.70
N GLU A 207 29.32 11.89 13.96
CA GLU A 207 28.84 13.23 14.30
C GLU A 207 27.53 13.61 13.59
N GLY A 208 26.79 14.55 14.18
CA GLY A 208 25.57 15.13 13.61
C GLY A 208 24.51 14.09 13.21
N ALA A 209 24.06 14.14 11.95
CA ALA A 209 23.05 13.22 11.40
C ALA A 209 23.48 11.73 11.42
N LYS A 210 24.78 11.44 11.53
CA LYS A 210 25.29 10.05 11.59
C LYS A 210 25.27 9.49 13.02
N ALA A 211 25.21 10.35 14.04
CA ALA A 211 25.05 9.93 15.43
C ALA A 211 23.70 9.23 15.64
N TYR A 212 23.67 8.16 16.42
CA TYR A 212 22.44 7.49 16.87
C TYR A 212 21.43 7.13 15.79
N LYS A 213 21.88 6.81 14.57
CA LYS A 213 21.03 6.66 13.38
C LYS A 213 19.77 5.81 13.61
N TYR A 214 19.91 4.61 14.17
CA TYR A 214 18.77 3.71 14.44
C TYR A 214 17.89 4.19 15.59
N LEU A 215 18.50 4.82 16.60
CA LEU A 215 17.79 5.36 17.75
C LEU A 215 17.02 6.64 17.42
N ARG A 216 17.44 7.37 16.37
CA ARG A 216 16.73 8.56 15.90
C ARG A 216 15.31 8.23 15.45
N ALA A 217 15.09 7.09 14.81
CA ALA A 217 13.75 6.66 14.43
C ALA A 217 12.87 6.44 15.68
N LEU A 218 13.41 5.79 16.72
CA LEU A 218 12.71 5.59 17.99
C LEU A 218 12.41 6.93 18.70
N PHE A 219 13.42 7.80 18.83
CA PHE A 219 13.25 9.16 19.33
C PHE A 219 12.16 9.90 18.55
N GLY A 220 12.19 9.82 17.22
CA GLY A 220 11.21 10.44 16.34
C GLY A 220 9.79 9.95 16.64
N VAL A 221 9.59 8.63 16.76
CA VAL A 221 8.27 8.07 17.10
C VAL A 221 7.79 8.56 18.47
N VAL A 222 8.66 8.56 19.48
CA VAL A 222 8.31 9.01 20.84
C VAL A 222 8.01 10.51 20.87
N ALA A 223 8.83 11.34 20.23
CA ALA A 223 8.63 12.78 20.15
C ALA A 223 7.34 13.12 19.41
N CYS A 224 7.12 12.52 18.24
CA CYS A 224 5.89 12.69 17.47
C CYS A 224 4.65 12.25 18.28
N GLY A 225 4.73 11.08 18.94
CA GLY A 225 3.64 10.55 19.76
C GLY A 225 3.32 11.46 20.94
N SER A 226 4.36 12.00 21.60
CA SER A 226 4.21 12.92 22.73
C SER A 226 3.58 14.25 22.31
N ILE A 227 4.03 14.83 21.19
CA ILE A 227 3.44 16.06 20.63
C ILE A 227 1.98 15.83 20.25
N GLY A 228 1.70 14.73 19.55
CA GLY A 228 0.35 14.37 19.13
C GLY A 228 -0.59 14.13 20.32
N LEU A 229 -0.12 13.42 21.34
CA LEU A 229 -0.84 13.20 22.60
C LEU A 229 -1.13 14.52 23.30
N PHE A 230 -0.11 15.33 23.52
CA PHE A 230 -0.23 16.62 24.20
C PHE A 230 -1.24 17.53 23.50
N VAL A 231 -1.08 17.79 22.21
CA VAL A 231 -1.99 18.67 21.45
C VAL A 231 -3.41 18.09 21.39
N SER A 232 -3.57 16.77 21.30
CA SER A 232 -4.87 16.11 21.32
C SER A 232 -5.61 16.28 22.67
N LEU A 233 -4.87 16.35 23.79
CA LEU A 233 -5.47 16.60 25.11
C LEU A 233 -6.02 18.03 25.24
N PHE A 234 -5.34 19.02 24.64
CA PHE A 234 -5.74 20.43 24.65
C PHE A 234 -6.66 20.84 23.50
N THR A 235 -7.01 19.94 22.58
CA THR A 235 -7.91 20.22 21.47
C THR A 235 -9.26 19.53 21.65
N THR A 236 -10.30 20.13 21.08
CA THR A 236 -11.66 19.60 21.14
C THR A 236 -11.83 18.43 20.19
N ARG A 237 -12.35 17.31 20.71
CA ARG A 237 -12.66 16.11 19.94
C ARG A 237 -13.78 16.41 18.93
N LYS A 238 -13.64 15.90 17.71
CA LYS A 238 -14.72 15.95 16.71
C LYS A 238 -15.92 15.08 17.09
N PRO A 239 -17.16 15.45 16.73
CA PRO A 239 -18.35 14.64 16.99
C PRO A 239 -18.26 13.24 16.36
N ASP A 240 -18.88 12.25 17.01
CA ASP A 240 -18.75 10.84 16.58
C ASP A 240 -19.34 10.55 15.20
N HIS A 241 -20.33 11.32 14.75
CA HIS A 241 -20.93 11.15 13.41
C HIS A 241 -19.98 11.53 12.27
N GLU A 242 -19.03 12.44 12.50
CA GLU A 242 -17.96 12.77 11.52
C GLU A 242 -16.87 11.70 11.46
N LEU A 243 -16.74 10.89 12.52
CA LEU A 243 -15.66 9.89 12.66
C LEU A 243 -16.03 8.52 12.10
N VAL A 244 -17.29 8.31 11.71
CA VAL A 244 -17.80 7.02 11.21
C VAL A 244 -17.03 6.59 9.96
N GLY A 245 -16.32 5.47 10.05
CA GLY A 245 -15.54 4.89 8.96
C GLY A 245 -14.11 5.41 8.83
N LEU A 246 -13.72 6.38 9.66
CA LEU A 246 -12.36 6.96 9.65
C LEU A 246 -11.46 6.35 10.73
N VAL A 247 -12.05 5.86 11.82
CA VAL A 247 -11.34 5.26 12.96
C VAL A 247 -11.73 3.80 13.09
N ILE A 248 -10.78 2.92 13.44
CA ILE A 248 -10.99 1.46 13.49
C ILE A 248 -12.19 1.06 14.37
N GLY A 249 -12.39 1.75 15.49
CA GLY A 249 -13.50 1.50 16.39
C GLY A 249 -14.88 1.89 15.84
N THR A 250 -14.97 2.44 14.64
CA THR A 250 -16.23 2.80 13.97
C THR A 250 -16.50 1.96 12.71
N ARG A 251 -15.69 0.93 12.46
CA ARG A 251 -15.83 0.02 11.30
C ARG A 251 -17.25 -0.53 11.18
N ASP A 252 -17.82 -1.07 12.25
CA ASP A 252 -19.16 -1.68 12.22
C ASP A 252 -20.27 -0.65 11.93
N ALA A 253 -20.09 0.58 12.42
CA ALA A 253 -21.00 1.68 12.13
C ALA A 253 -20.91 2.10 10.66
N ALA A 254 -19.72 2.08 10.07
CA ALA A 254 -19.52 2.34 8.65
C ALA A 254 -20.14 1.25 7.77
N ILE A 255 -19.98 -0.02 8.14
CA ILE A 255 -20.61 -1.15 7.45
C ILE A 255 -22.14 -1.01 7.52
N ARG A 256 -22.71 -0.75 8.71
CA ARG A 256 -24.15 -0.51 8.86
C ARG A 256 -24.65 0.67 8.05
N ARG A 257 -23.89 1.77 7.98
CA ARG A 257 -24.24 2.96 7.18
C ARG A 257 -24.25 2.66 5.68
N TYR A 258 -23.30 1.86 5.20
CA TYR A 258 -23.19 1.51 3.78
C TYR A 258 -24.22 0.44 3.36
N LYS A 259 -24.35 -0.62 4.18
CA LYS A 259 -25.20 -1.79 3.90
C LYS A 259 -26.67 -1.58 4.28
N GLY A 260 -26.95 -0.72 5.27
CA GLY A 260 -28.27 -0.59 5.90
C GLY A 260 -28.57 -1.67 6.95
N SER A 261 -27.69 -2.67 7.11
CA SER A 261 -27.84 -3.76 8.07
C SER A 261 -26.47 -4.21 8.63
N PRO A 262 -26.42 -5.04 9.69
CA PRO A 262 -25.18 -5.56 10.23
C PRO A 262 -24.36 -6.39 9.22
N GLU A 263 -23.07 -6.54 9.50
CA GLU A 263 -22.14 -7.36 8.72
C GLU A 263 -22.65 -8.82 8.64
N ASN A 264 -22.78 -9.36 7.43
CA ASN A 264 -23.20 -10.76 7.24
C ASN A 264 -21.98 -11.65 6.98
N THR A 265 -21.47 -12.26 8.04
CA THR A 265 -20.27 -13.11 8.00
C THR A 265 -20.52 -14.57 7.62
N ARG A 266 -21.78 -14.95 7.31
CA ARG A 266 -22.13 -16.34 6.98
C ARG A 266 -21.37 -16.83 5.73
N PRO A 267 -20.68 -17.98 5.76
CA PRO A 267 -19.95 -18.46 4.60
C PRO A 267 -20.92 -18.93 3.51
N GLY A 268 -20.89 -18.26 2.36
CA GLY A 268 -21.66 -18.63 1.16
C GLY A 268 -20.92 -19.62 0.25
N LYS A 269 -21.66 -20.33 -0.61
CA LYS A 269 -21.08 -21.08 -1.71
C LYS A 269 -20.83 -20.16 -2.90
N THR A 270 -19.78 -20.43 -3.66
CA THR A 270 -19.58 -19.76 -4.96
C THR A 270 -20.48 -20.44 -5.99
N VAL A 271 -21.29 -19.67 -6.70
CA VAL A 271 -22.30 -20.16 -7.67
C VAL A 271 -21.95 -19.66 -9.07
N ARG A 272 -22.21 -20.48 -10.09
CA ARG A 272 -22.11 -20.05 -11.48
C ARG A 272 -23.49 -19.65 -11.99
N MET A 273 -23.57 -18.47 -12.58
CA MET A 273 -24.84 -17.85 -12.94
C MET A 273 -24.80 -17.30 -14.36
N GLN A 274 -25.95 -17.30 -15.03
CA GLN A 274 -26.11 -16.73 -16.34
C GLN A 274 -26.17 -15.20 -16.24
N LEU A 275 -25.22 -14.48 -16.83
CA LEU A 275 -25.21 -13.03 -16.86
C LEU A 275 -26.28 -12.54 -17.84
N ARG A 276 -27.19 -11.71 -17.32
CA ARG A 276 -28.20 -10.98 -18.08
C ARG A 276 -27.92 -9.49 -17.94
N ILE A 277 -27.89 -8.79 -19.06
CA ILE A 277 -27.70 -7.34 -19.08
C ILE A 277 -29.09 -6.72 -19.08
N ASP A 278 -29.36 -5.89 -18.07
CA ASP A 278 -30.66 -5.26 -17.89
C ASP A 278 -30.47 -3.76 -17.58
N PRO A 279 -30.86 -2.86 -18.49
CA PRO A 279 -30.73 -1.41 -18.28
C PRO A 279 -31.58 -0.86 -17.13
N GLU A 280 -32.59 -1.60 -16.65
CA GLU A 280 -33.43 -1.15 -15.54
C GLU A 280 -32.77 -1.36 -14.17
N VAL A 281 -31.69 -2.14 -14.12
CA VAL A 281 -30.94 -2.39 -12.88
C VAL A 281 -30.09 -1.17 -12.53
N GLU A 282 -30.12 -0.75 -11.26
CA GLU A 282 -29.28 0.35 -10.77
C GLU A 282 -27.79 0.02 -10.96
N ILE A 283 -27.01 0.99 -11.46
CA ILE A 283 -25.56 0.87 -11.66
C ILE A 283 -24.88 0.44 -10.36
N GLY A 284 -24.03 -0.59 -10.42
CA GLY A 284 -23.32 -1.12 -9.25
C GLY A 284 -24.16 -2.02 -8.35
N THR A 285 -25.38 -2.36 -8.76
CA THR A 285 -26.22 -3.37 -8.09
C THR A 285 -26.34 -4.65 -8.91
N ALA A 286 -26.71 -5.74 -8.24
CA ALA A 286 -26.97 -7.03 -8.85
C ALA A 286 -28.29 -7.60 -8.33
N GLN A 287 -29.09 -8.16 -9.22
CA GLN A 287 -30.29 -8.92 -8.86
C GLN A 287 -30.03 -10.41 -9.02
N VAL A 288 -30.45 -11.20 -8.03
CA VAL A 288 -30.26 -12.67 -7.95
C VAL A 288 -31.49 -13.29 -7.29
N SER A 289 -31.90 -14.48 -7.74
CA SER A 289 -33.10 -15.17 -7.22
C SER A 289 -32.98 -15.53 -5.73
N SER A 290 -34.09 -15.60 -5.00
CA SER A 290 -34.11 -16.04 -3.59
C SER A 290 -33.43 -17.40 -3.35
N ALA A 291 -33.61 -18.36 -4.26
CA ALA A 291 -32.97 -19.67 -4.19
C ALA A 291 -31.43 -19.58 -4.29
N ASP A 292 -30.92 -18.71 -5.15
CA ASP A 292 -29.47 -18.53 -5.31
C ASP A 292 -28.87 -17.66 -4.20
N ARG A 293 -29.63 -16.69 -3.66
CA ARG A 293 -29.24 -15.96 -2.44
C ARG A 293 -29.01 -16.89 -1.26
N ALA A 294 -29.85 -17.91 -1.10
CA ALA A 294 -29.68 -18.92 -0.06
C ALA A 294 -28.37 -19.73 -0.26
N LEU A 295 -28.01 -20.08 -1.49
CA LEU A 295 -26.73 -20.73 -1.80
C LEU A 295 -25.53 -19.82 -1.52
N LEU A 296 -25.64 -18.55 -1.86
CA LEU A 296 -24.63 -17.51 -1.61
C LEU A 296 -24.58 -17.08 -0.14
N ALA A 297 -25.54 -17.50 0.69
CA ALA A 297 -25.78 -17.01 2.05
C ALA A 297 -25.78 -15.46 2.12
N ALA A 298 -26.37 -14.81 1.12
CA ALA A 298 -26.37 -13.36 0.91
C ALA A 298 -27.75 -12.76 1.19
N ASP A 299 -27.77 -11.66 1.94
CA ASP A 299 -28.95 -10.86 2.24
C ASP A 299 -28.96 -9.59 1.38
N PRO A 300 -30.12 -8.98 1.09
CA PRO A 300 -30.19 -7.69 0.42
C PRO A 300 -29.24 -6.66 1.06
N GLY A 301 -28.49 -5.94 0.23
CA GLY A 301 -27.44 -5.01 0.63
C GLY A 301 -26.04 -5.63 0.76
N ASP A 302 -25.89 -6.96 0.81
CA ASP A 302 -24.57 -7.60 0.77
C ASP A 302 -23.84 -7.34 -0.55
N ILE A 303 -22.52 -7.33 -0.51
CA ILE A 303 -21.68 -7.17 -1.69
C ILE A 303 -21.41 -8.54 -2.32
N LEU A 304 -21.74 -8.66 -3.59
CA LEU A 304 -21.38 -9.79 -4.43
C LEU A 304 -20.14 -9.45 -5.24
N TYR A 305 -19.20 -10.39 -5.28
CA TYR A 305 -18.10 -10.38 -6.23
C TYR A 305 -18.50 -11.21 -7.45
N VAL A 306 -18.60 -10.55 -8.60
CA VAL A 306 -18.94 -11.15 -9.88
C VAL A 306 -17.70 -11.16 -10.75
N SER A 307 -17.28 -12.33 -11.21
CA SER A 307 -16.07 -12.49 -12.02
C SER A 307 -16.27 -13.39 -13.22
N ASP A 308 -15.35 -13.31 -14.17
CA ASP A 308 -15.23 -14.29 -15.25
C ASP A 308 -15.16 -15.73 -14.70
N ARG A 309 -15.69 -16.69 -15.45
CA ARG A 309 -15.66 -18.12 -15.12
C ARG A 309 -14.23 -18.67 -15.01
N ARG A 310 -13.30 -18.13 -15.79
CA ARG A 310 -11.90 -18.55 -15.79
C ARG A 310 -11.19 -17.95 -14.59
N TRP A 311 -10.72 -18.82 -13.69
CA TRP A 311 -10.15 -18.38 -12.42
C TRP A 311 -8.96 -17.42 -12.58
N TRP A 312 -8.17 -17.54 -13.66
CA TRP A 312 -7.02 -16.66 -13.93
C TRP A 312 -7.42 -15.27 -14.46
N LEU A 313 -8.65 -15.08 -14.94
CA LEU A 313 -9.20 -13.77 -15.31
C LEU A 313 -9.97 -13.11 -14.18
N GLY A 314 -10.18 -13.82 -13.06
CA GLY A 314 -11.04 -13.37 -11.97
C GLY A 314 -10.72 -11.96 -11.48
N GLY A 315 -9.44 -11.61 -11.33
CA GLY A 315 -9.05 -10.24 -10.91
C GLY A 315 -9.07 -9.18 -12.00
N LEU A 316 -8.98 -9.57 -13.29
CA LEU A 316 -8.94 -8.65 -14.43
C LEU A 316 -10.33 -8.33 -14.98
N ARG A 317 -11.26 -9.28 -14.84
CA ARG A 317 -12.63 -9.21 -15.32
C ARG A 317 -13.59 -9.51 -14.18
N SER A 318 -13.76 -8.53 -13.32
CA SER A 318 -14.66 -8.63 -12.18
C SER A 318 -15.18 -7.29 -11.73
N THR A 319 -16.24 -7.35 -10.95
CA THR A 319 -16.80 -6.20 -10.27
C THR A 319 -17.39 -6.60 -8.93
N HIS A 320 -17.56 -5.60 -8.07
CA HIS A 320 -18.31 -5.68 -6.84
C HIS A 320 -19.67 -5.05 -7.08
N ALA A 321 -20.74 -5.79 -6.78
CA ALA A 321 -22.11 -5.31 -6.97
C ALA A 321 -22.93 -5.52 -5.69
N ARG A 322 -23.69 -4.52 -5.28
CA ARG A 322 -24.60 -4.60 -4.12
C ARG A 322 -25.84 -5.42 -4.49
N LEU A 323 -26.19 -6.41 -3.69
CA LEU A 323 -27.36 -7.23 -3.91
C LEU A 323 -28.64 -6.41 -3.71
N ALA A 324 -29.42 -6.25 -4.78
CA ALA A 324 -30.74 -5.61 -4.77
C ALA A 324 -31.84 -6.57 -4.30
N THR A 325 -33.03 -6.04 -4.02
CA THR A 325 -34.18 -6.81 -3.52
C THR A 325 -34.88 -7.60 -4.61
N ASP A 326 -34.89 -7.13 -5.85
CA ASP A 326 -35.66 -7.72 -6.94
C ASP A 326 -35.11 -9.09 -7.38
N GLU A 327 -36.01 -9.96 -7.85
CA GLU A 327 -35.72 -11.36 -8.10
C GLU A 327 -35.83 -11.72 -9.59
N PRO A 328 -34.71 -12.06 -10.25
CA PRO A 328 -34.70 -12.66 -11.58
C PRO A 328 -34.96 -14.16 -11.52
N ALA A 329 -34.93 -14.83 -12.68
CA ALA A 329 -35.04 -16.28 -12.75
C ALA A 329 -33.86 -16.97 -12.04
N ARG A 330 -34.10 -18.20 -11.57
CA ARG A 330 -33.07 -19.01 -10.90
C ARG A 330 -31.90 -19.29 -11.85
N GLY A 331 -30.68 -19.16 -11.32
CA GLY A 331 -29.45 -19.33 -12.06
C GLY A 331 -29.07 -18.11 -12.89
N GLU A 332 -29.81 -16.99 -12.83
CA GLU A 332 -29.49 -15.76 -13.53
C GLU A 332 -29.01 -14.65 -12.58
N ILE A 333 -28.07 -13.84 -13.04
CA ILE A 333 -27.66 -12.59 -12.39
C ILE A 333 -27.87 -11.44 -13.37
N ARG A 334 -28.60 -10.40 -12.94
CA ARG A 334 -28.82 -9.19 -13.74
C ARG A 334 -27.89 -8.08 -13.28
N LEU A 335 -27.22 -7.44 -14.25
CA LEU A 335 -26.35 -6.29 -14.04
C LEU A 335 -26.65 -5.20 -15.07
N HIS A 336 -26.43 -3.94 -14.69
CA HIS A 336 -26.50 -2.82 -15.61
C HIS A 336 -25.42 -2.89 -16.71
N PRO A 337 -25.70 -2.49 -17.97
CA PRO A 337 -24.72 -2.50 -19.06
C PRO A 337 -23.39 -1.84 -18.72
N GLN A 338 -23.43 -0.67 -18.07
CA GLN A 338 -22.23 0.07 -17.67
C GLN A 338 -21.40 -0.70 -16.64
N THR A 339 -22.02 -1.37 -15.67
CA THR A 339 -21.29 -2.17 -14.68
C THR A 339 -20.60 -3.37 -15.33
N VAL A 340 -21.19 -3.95 -16.37
CA VAL A 340 -20.60 -5.04 -17.15
C VAL A 340 -19.41 -4.54 -17.98
N GLU A 341 -19.53 -3.36 -18.58
CA GLU A 341 -18.46 -2.71 -19.36
C GLU A 341 -17.26 -2.32 -18.48
N GLU A 342 -17.51 -1.67 -17.33
CA GLU A 342 -16.49 -1.33 -16.34
C GLU A 342 -15.76 -2.58 -15.82
N ALA A 343 -16.50 -3.67 -15.65
CA ALA A 343 -15.96 -4.98 -15.26
C ALA A 343 -15.21 -5.71 -16.39
N GLN A 344 -15.24 -5.19 -17.62
CA GLN A 344 -14.75 -5.83 -18.84
C GLN A 344 -15.26 -7.27 -19.03
N LEU A 345 -16.49 -7.53 -18.58
CA LEU A 345 -17.14 -8.83 -18.74
C LEU A 345 -17.60 -8.97 -20.20
N ARG A 346 -17.35 -10.11 -20.82
CA ARG A 346 -17.72 -10.35 -22.23
C ARG A 346 -19.23 -10.48 -22.34
N ALA A 347 -19.88 -9.56 -23.06
CA ALA A 347 -21.32 -9.60 -23.32
C ALA A 347 -21.82 -10.89 -24.01
N GLY A 348 -20.93 -11.64 -24.68
CA GLY A 348 -21.25 -12.92 -25.34
C GLY A 348 -20.96 -14.19 -24.51
N GLU A 349 -20.20 -14.11 -23.40
CA GLU A 349 -19.94 -15.27 -22.53
C GLU A 349 -20.93 -15.25 -21.36
N GLN A 350 -21.97 -16.05 -21.48
CA GLN A 350 -23.16 -16.01 -20.64
C GLN A 350 -22.97 -16.46 -19.18
N ILE A 351 -21.83 -17.02 -18.75
CA ILE A 351 -21.71 -17.60 -17.40
C ILE A 351 -20.62 -16.91 -16.58
N VAL A 352 -21.01 -16.32 -15.47
CA VAL A 352 -20.13 -15.67 -14.49
C VAL A 352 -20.05 -16.47 -13.19
N THR A 353 -18.97 -16.25 -12.44
CA THR A 353 -18.79 -16.79 -11.10
C THR A 353 -19.20 -15.73 -10.09
N VAL A 354 -20.13 -16.06 -9.22
CA VAL A 354 -20.68 -15.16 -8.21
C VAL A 354 -20.39 -15.70 -6.82
N SER A 355 -19.92 -14.82 -5.95
CA SER A 355 -19.67 -15.15 -4.54
C SER A 355 -19.97 -13.96 -3.66
N LYS A 356 -20.49 -14.19 -2.45
CA LYS A 356 -20.61 -13.14 -1.44
C LYS A 356 -19.24 -12.74 -0.90
N VAL A 357 -19.00 -11.44 -0.77
CA VAL A 357 -17.83 -10.89 -0.08
C VAL A 357 -18.05 -10.97 1.43
N ILE A 358 -17.01 -11.43 2.15
CA ILE A 358 -16.97 -11.54 3.61
C ILE A 358 -15.81 -10.73 4.15
#